data_AF-A0A2E2U9P4-F1
#
_entry.id   AF-A0A2E2U9P4-F1
#
_cell.length_a   1.000
_cell.length_b   1.000
_cell.length_c   1.000
_cell.angle_alpha   90.00
_cell.angle_beta   90.00
_cell.angle_gamma   90.00
#
_symmetry.space_group_name_H-M   'P 1'
#
loop_
_entity.id
_entity.type
_entity.pdbx_description
1 polymer ?
#
loop_
_entity_poly.entity_id
_entity_poly.type
_entity_poly.pdbx_seq_one_letter_code
_entity_poly.pdbx_strand_id
1 'polypeptide(L)'
;MDPKVQEFEHENPGCPINSECSEPMGKLLNQWLKTLESAKTSKTKKLNEFRKKYGSPIQMMAQKEIYENADPVMWNSRCKFHNPKNPNNTVYRGFAFLKDKIELDKARFTPVYVYEGTEKKKYLIPYGDTVALIQNDELIVLKDYEDHFYKIAIKPDGNYRFIDLPNQTTRNALAKKIKDYKCPEERSADKIYFSKYFCQRVLDLDSNQLKTIQVGWSCP
;
A
#
# COMPACT_ATOMS: atom_id res chain seq x y z
N MET A 1 -8.35 19.29 -7.24
CA MET A 1 -9.13 19.60 -8.47
C MET A 1 -10.51 20.10 -8.06
N ASP A 2 -11.18 20.90 -8.89
CA ASP A 2 -12.54 21.39 -8.62
C ASP A 2 -13.53 20.20 -8.60
N PRO A 3 -14.30 19.98 -7.52
CA PRO A 3 -15.27 18.88 -7.40
C PRO A 3 -16.27 18.82 -8.56
N LYS A 4 -16.55 19.95 -9.22
CA LYS A 4 -17.49 20.02 -10.35
C LYS A 4 -16.96 19.40 -11.64
N VAL A 5 -15.65 19.18 -11.77
CA VAL A 5 -15.05 18.59 -12.98
C VAL A 5 -15.07 17.06 -12.94
N GLN A 6 -15.04 16.46 -11.75
CA GLN A 6 -15.08 15.00 -11.58
C GLN A 6 -16.41 14.35 -12.00
N GLU A 7 -17.52 15.09 -12.04
CA GLU A 7 -18.84 14.55 -12.43
C GLU A 7 -18.96 14.22 -13.93
N PHE A 8 -18.07 14.76 -14.78
CA PHE A 8 -18.18 14.61 -16.24
C PHE A 8 -17.09 13.72 -16.87
N GLU A 9 -16.13 13.23 -16.08
CA GLU A 9 -14.96 12.49 -16.60
C GLU A 9 -15.05 10.96 -16.43
N HIS A 10 -16.11 10.45 -15.79
CA HIS A 10 -16.30 9.01 -15.57
C HIS A 10 -17.79 8.63 -15.58
N GLU A 11 -18.11 7.42 -16.04
CA GLU A 11 -19.48 6.86 -16.01
C GLU A 11 -20.05 6.78 -14.58
N ASN A 12 -19.15 6.70 -13.58
CA ASN A 12 -19.46 6.53 -12.16
C ASN A 12 -18.81 7.66 -11.34
N PRO A 13 -19.57 8.61 -10.79
CA PRO A 13 -19.03 9.72 -9.98
C PRO A 13 -18.19 9.24 -8.78
N GLY A 14 -17.03 9.86 -8.58
CA GLY A 14 -16.07 9.52 -7.52
C GLY A 14 -15.07 8.41 -7.87
N CYS A 15 -15.24 7.75 -9.02
CA CYS A 15 -14.23 6.84 -9.55
C CYS A 15 -13.04 7.61 -10.12
N PRO A 16 -11.80 7.12 -9.92
CA PRO A 16 -10.63 7.72 -10.54
C PRO A 16 -10.67 7.64 -12.07
N ILE A 17 -10.08 8.62 -12.73
CA ILE A 17 -10.00 8.67 -14.20
C ILE A 17 -9.23 7.44 -14.72
N ASN A 18 -9.69 6.89 -15.85
CA ASN A 18 -9.11 5.72 -16.53
C ASN A 18 -9.06 4.45 -15.66
N SER A 19 -10.00 4.29 -14.72
CA SER A 19 -10.10 3.10 -13.87
C SER A 19 -11.29 2.22 -14.24
N GLU A 20 -11.16 0.91 -14.02
CA GLU A 20 -12.30 0.01 -13.94
C GLU A 20 -12.84 0.09 -12.50
N CYS A 21 -13.97 0.80 -12.32
CA CYS A 21 -14.54 1.15 -11.02
C CYS A 21 -16.07 1.14 -11.05
N SER A 22 -16.69 0.47 -10.08
CA SER A 22 -18.13 0.36 -9.93
C SER A 22 -18.75 1.62 -9.28
N GLU A 23 -20.05 1.85 -9.50
CA GLU A 23 -20.78 2.93 -8.84
C GLU A 23 -20.75 2.84 -7.29
N PRO A 24 -20.95 1.66 -6.66
CA PRO A 24 -20.78 1.51 -5.20
C PRO A 24 -19.38 1.91 -4.73
N MET A 25 -18.34 1.54 -5.49
CA MET A 25 -16.96 1.87 -5.15
C MET A 25 -16.68 3.37 -5.29
N GLY A 26 -17.19 4.04 -6.33
CA GLY A 26 -17.13 5.49 -6.46
C GLY A 26 -17.79 6.23 -5.29
N LYS A 27 -18.97 5.77 -4.83
CA LYS A 27 -19.62 6.31 -3.63
C LYS A 27 -18.77 6.09 -2.37
N LEU A 28 -18.15 4.93 -2.22
CA LEU A 28 -17.31 4.62 -1.07
C LEU A 28 -16.03 5.47 -1.05
N LEU A 29 -15.40 5.70 -2.22
CA LEU A 29 -14.25 6.57 -2.37
C LEU A 29 -14.55 8.03 -2.01
N ASN A 30 -15.71 8.53 -2.44
CA ASN A 30 -16.17 9.86 -2.03
C ASN A 30 -16.35 9.97 -0.51
N GLN A 31 -16.84 8.93 0.15
CA GLN A 31 -16.94 8.91 1.62
C GLN A 31 -15.56 8.87 2.29
N TRP A 32 -14.61 8.13 1.72
CA TRP A 32 -13.22 8.10 2.18
C TRP A 32 -12.56 9.47 2.08
N LEU A 33 -12.69 10.16 0.95
CA LEU A 33 -12.18 11.51 0.73
C LEU A 33 -12.76 12.51 1.74
N LYS A 34 -14.09 12.55 1.89
CA LYS A 34 -14.76 13.39 2.90
C LYS A 34 -14.27 13.11 4.32
N THR A 35 -13.95 11.84 4.61
CA THR A 35 -13.36 11.46 5.90
C THR A 35 -11.95 12.02 6.04
N LEU A 36 -11.09 11.92 5.02
CA LEU A 36 -9.74 12.50 5.04
C LEU A 36 -9.75 14.02 5.24
N GLU A 37 -10.64 14.73 4.56
CA GLU A 37 -10.77 16.20 4.61
C GLU A 37 -11.29 16.70 5.96
N SER A 38 -12.31 16.03 6.52
CA SER A 38 -12.97 16.44 7.77
C SER A 38 -12.20 16.03 9.03
N ALA A 39 -11.16 15.20 8.90
CA ALA A 39 -10.42 14.63 10.01
C ALA A 39 -9.24 15.50 10.49
N LYS A 40 -9.42 16.83 10.52
CA LYS A 40 -8.38 17.78 10.97
C LYS A 40 -7.96 17.57 12.43
N THR A 41 -8.93 17.47 13.33
CA THR A 41 -8.74 17.06 14.72
C THR A 41 -9.06 15.57 14.84
N SER A 42 -8.26 14.81 15.59
CA SER A 42 -8.43 13.35 15.80
C SER A 42 -8.35 12.48 14.53
N LYS A 43 -7.49 12.85 13.56
CA LYS A 43 -7.35 12.16 12.26
C LYS A 43 -7.32 10.64 12.39
N THR A 44 -6.37 10.15 13.18
CA THR A 44 -6.14 8.72 13.39
C THR A 44 -7.36 7.98 13.94
N LYS A 45 -8.14 8.61 14.83
CA LYS A 45 -9.36 8.01 15.39
C LYS A 45 -10.41 7.83 14.29
N LYS A 46 -10.73 8.90 13.56
CA LYS A 46 -11.72 8.89 12.47
C LYS A 46 -11.34 7.91 11.36
N LEU A 47 -10.07 7.86 10.97
CA LEU A 47 -9.62 6.92 9.93
C LEU A 47 -9.72 5.46 10.40
N ASN A 48 -9.40 5.17 11.67
CA ASN A 48 -9.59 3.83 12.22
C ASN A 48 -11.08 3.44 12.36
N GLU A 49 -11.96 4.38 12.69
CA GLU A 49 -13.42 4.16 12.72
C GLU A 49 -13.95 3.85 11.32
N PHE A 50 -13.54 4.64 10.32
CA PHE A 50 -13.89 4.40 8.93
C PHE A 50 -13.37 3.03 8.46
N ARG A 51 -12.10 2.72 8.73
CA ARG A 51 -11.47 1.42 8.41
C ARG A 51 -12.27 0.24 8.95
N LYS A 52 -12.68 0.28 10.22
CA LYS A 52 -13.44 -0.80 10.84
C LYS A 52 -14.81 -0.99 10.15
N LYS A 53 -15.46 0.10 9.75
CA LYS A 53 -16.79 0.06 9.13
C LYS A 53 -16.74 -0.37 7.67
N TYR A 54 -15.90 0.29 6.87
CA TYR A 54 -15.90 0.20 5.42
C TYR A 54 -14.59 -0.31 4.82
N GLY A 55 -13.53 -0.39 5.61
CA GLY A 55 -12.17 -0.61 5.15
C GLY A 55 -11.47 0.69 4.77
N SER A 56 -10.25 0.58 4.27
CA SER A 56 -9.49 1.68 3.68
C SER A 56 -8.86 1.25 2.37
N PRO A 57 -8.63 2.15 1.41
CA PRO A 57 -8.05 1.79 0.12
C PRO A 57 -6.59 1.32 0.32
N ILE A 58 -6.35 0.04 0.07
CA ILE A 58 -5.02 -0.59 0.12
C ILE A 58 -4.63 -1.01 -1.28
N GLN A 59 -3.51 -0.46 -1.76
CA GLN A 59 -2.96 -0.77 -3.08
C GLN A 59 -2.44 -2.21 -3.16
N MET A 60 -2.71 -2.85 -4.29
CA MET A 60 -2.37 -4.23 -4.57
C MET A 60 -2.14 -4.46 -6.07
N MET A 61 -1.58 -5.62 -6.39
CA MET A 61 -1.61 -6.18 -7.74
C MET A 61 -2.54 -7.38 -7.78
N ALA A 62 -3.34 -7.52 -8.83
CA ALA A 62 -4.28 -8.63 -8.95
C ALA A 62 -4.57 -8.96 -10.42
N GLN A 63 -5.17 -10.12 -10.66
CA GLN A 63 -5.76 -10.48 -11.96
C GLN A 63 -7.28 -10.28 -11.89
N LYS A 64 -8.01 -10.32 -13.02
CA LYS A 64 -9.43 -9.94 -13.10
C LYS A 64 -10.36 -10.75 -12.20
N GLU A 65 -9.98 -11.97 -11.85
CA GLU A 65 -10.72 -12.87 -10.97
C GLU A 65 -10.94 -12.29 -9.56
N ILE A 66 -10.24 -11.20 -9.21
CA ILE A 66 -10.45 -10.44 -7.97
C ILE A 66 -11.82 -9.74 -7.90
N TYR A 67 -12.43 -9.42 -9.06
CA TYR A 67 -13.73 -8.73 -9.10
C TYR A 67 -14.85 -9.54 -8.45
N GLU A 68 -14.75 -10.87 -8.50
CA GLU A 68 -15.71 -11.79 -7.88
C GLU A 68 -15.77 -11.65 -6.35
N ASN A 69 -14.70 -11.15 -5.73
CA ASN A 69 -14.51 -11.22 -4.28
C ASN A 69 -14.45 -9.84 -3.59
N ALA A 70 -14.01 -8.78 -4.29
CA ALA A 70 -13.58 -7.55 -3.61
C ALA A 70 -13.98 -6.22 -4.26
N ASP A 71 -14.66 -6.25 -5.42
CA ASP A 71 -15.04 -5.06 -6.20
C ASP A 71 -13.95 -3.96 -6.25
N PRO A 72 -12.69 -4.28 -6.65
CA PRO A 72 -11.60 -3.32 -6.55
C PRO A 72 -11.67 -2.24 -7.64
N VAL A 73 -10.97 -1.14 -7.38
CA VAL A 73 -10.63 -0.18 -8.44
C VAL A 73 -9.33 -0.61 -9.09
N MET A 74 -9.33 -0.79 -10.41
CA MET A 74 -8.15 -1.27 -11.13
C MET A 74 -7.80 -0.40 -12.33
N TRP A 75 -6.51 -0.38 -12.65
CA TRP A 75 -5.94 0.24 -13.84
C TRP A 75 -5.10 -0.79 -14.58
N ASN A 76 -5.12 -0.70 -15.91
CA ASN A 76 -4.18 -1.42 -16.75
C ASN A 76 -2.75 -1.04 -16.35
N SER A 77 -1.93 -2.04 -16.04
CA SER A 77 -0.50 -1.79 -15.85
C SER A 77 0.09 -1.34 -17.18
N ARG A 78 1.06 -0.40 -17.19
CA ARG A 78 1.83 -0.09 -18.40
C ARG A 78 2.99 -1.06 -18.62
N CYS A 79 3.26 -1.95 -17.66
CA CYS A 79 4.39 -2.87 -17.74
C CYS A 79 4.10 -4.02 -18.72
N LYS A 80 4.99 -4.23 -19.70
CA LYS A 80 4.89 -5.35 -20.65
C LYS A 80 4.88 -6.72 -19.96
N PHE A 81 5.56 -6.86 -18.81
CA PHE A 81 5.52 -8.10 -18.02
C PHE A 81 4.13 -8.39 -17.45
N HIS A 82 3.36 -7.35 -17.16
CA HIS A 82 2.01 -7.47 -16.62
C HIS A 82 0.91 -7.49 -17.68
N ASN A 83 1.25 -7.21 -18.95
CA ASN A 83 0.34 -7.33 -20.09
C ASN A 83 0.86 -8.37 -21.08
N PRO A 84 0.92 -9.67 -20.71
CA PRO A 84 1.31 -10.72 -21.63
C PRO A 84 0.29 -10.87 -22.78
N LYS A 85 0.71 -11.54 -23.86
CA LYS A 85 -0.17 -11.80 -25.02
C LYS A 85 -1.46 -12.54 -24.64
N ASN A 86 -1.42 -13.40 -23.61
CA ASN A 86 -2.61 -14.03 -23.07
C ASN A 86 -3.29 -13.07 -22.07
N PRO A 87 -4.46 -12.50 -22.38
CA PRO A 87 -5.11 -11.51 -21.54
C PRO A 87 -5.54 -12.05 -20.17
N ASN A 88 -5.74 -13.36 -20.02
CA ASN A 88 -6.07 -13.99 -18.73
C ASN A 88 -4.92 -13.93 -17.72
N ASN A 89 -3.69 -13.67 -18.20
CA ASN A 89 -2.52 -13.52 -17.34
C ASN A 89 -2.20 -12.04 -17.05
N THR A 90 -3.11 -11.12 -17.38
CA THR A 90 -2.90 -9.69 -17.17
C THR A 90 -2.93 -9.35 -15.68
N VAL A 91 -1.89 -8.66 -15.22
CA VAL A 91 -1.77 -8.17 -13.84
C VAL A 91 -2.10 -6.68 -13.82
N TYR A 92 -3.10 -6.35 -13.04
CA TYR A 92 -3.61 -5.00 -12.85
C TYR A 92 -2.99 -4.39 -11.60
N ARG A 93 -2.79 -3.07 -11.63
CA ARG A 93 -2.58 -2.28 -10.41
C ARG A 93 -3.94 -1.84 -9.93
N GLY A 94 -4.18 -1.89 -8.63
CA GLY A 94 -5.46 -1.46 -8.09
C GLY A 94 -5.42 -1.21 -6.61
N PHE A 95 -6.57 -0.89 -6.04
CA PHE A 95 -6.77 -1.00 -4.60
C PHE A 95 -8.12 -1.63 -4.30
N ALA A 96 -8.20 -2.26 -3.13
CA ALA A 96 -9.45 -2.69 -2.52
C ALA A 96 -9.58 -2.05 -1.13
N PHE A 97 -10.83 -1.93 -0.65
CA PHE A 97 -11.08 -1.50 0.72
C PHE A 97 -10.90 -2.69 1.66
N LEU A 98 -9.79 -2.72 2.37
CA LEU A 98 -9.51 -3.76 3.37
C LEU A 98 -9.85 -3.25 4.75
N LYS A 99 -10.37 -4.12 5.62
CA LYS A 99 -10.67 -3.75 7.00
C LYS A 99 -9.46 -3.96 7.88
N ASP A 100 -9.09 -5.20 8.16
CA ASP A 100 -8.17 -5.50 9.26
C ASP A 100 -6.78 -5.91 8.81
N LYS A 101 -6.68 -6.62 7.69
CA LYS A 101 -5.43 -7.22 7.22
C LYS A 101 -5.08 -6.78 5.81
N ILE A 102 -3.79 -6.67 5.55
CA ILE A 102 -3.20 -6.56 4.21
C ILE A 102 -3.11 -7.96 3.62
N GLU A 103 -4.29 -8.50 3.33
CA GLU A 103 -4.48 -9.84 2.79
C GLU A 103 -5.80 -9.86 2.03
N LEU A 104 -5.78 -10.45 0.84
CA LEU A 104 -6.94 -10.62 0.00
C LEU A 104 -6.65 -11.75 -0.98
N ASP A 105 -7.58 -12.70 -1.09
CA ASP A 105 -7.46 -13.81 -2.05
C ASP A 105 -7.32 -13.27 -3.48
N LYS A 106 -6.51 -13.94 -4.31
CA LYS A 106 -6.18 -13.52 -5.69
C LYS A 106 -5.49 -12.14 -5.82
N ALA A 107 -5.14 -11.48 -4.72
CA ALA A 107 -4.32 -10.27 -4.71
C ALA A 107 -2.88 -10.55 -4.25
N ARG A 108 -1.99 -9.63 -4.58
CA ARG A 108 -0.59 -9.63 -4.16
C ARG A 108 -0.18 -8.26 -3.63
N PHE A 109 0.45 -8.30 -2.47
CA PHE A 109 1.01 -7.15 -1.76
C PHE A 109 2.53 -7.25 -1.76
N THR A 110 3.21 -6.14 -1.54
CA THR A 110 4.67 -6.09 -1.56
C THR A 110 5.25 -6.85 -0.36
N PRO A 111 5.99 -7.95 -0.57
CA PRO A 111 6.65 -8.64 0.52
C PRO A 111 7.84 -7.81 1.03
N VAL A 112 7.96 -7.70 2.36
CA VAL A 112 9.08 -7.09 3.04
C VAL A 112 9.64 -8.07 4.06
N TYR A 113 10.95 -8.33 4.01
CA TYR A 113 11.65 -9.15 4.99
C TYR A 113 12.55 -8.26 5.84
N VAL A 114 12.32 -8.23 7.15
CA VAL A 114 13.16 -7.53 8.12
C VAL A 114 14.17 -8.52 8.69
N TYR A 115 15.46 -8.20 8.63
CA TYR A 115 16.53 -9.07 9.11
C TYR A 115 16.87 -8.78 10.57
N GLU A 116 16.98 -9.83 11.37
CA GLU A 116 17.40 -9.83 12.77
C GLU A 116 18.52 -10.87 12.94
N GLY A 117 19.73 -10.47 12.56
CA GLY A 117 20.86 -11.39 12.46
C GLY A 117 20.63 -12.42 11.35
N THR A 118 20.54 -13.69 11.72
CA THR A 118 20.28 -14.82 10.81
C THR A 118 18.78 -15.06 10.58
N GLU A 119 17.93 -14.54 11.46
CA GLU A 119 16.48 -14.66 11.34
C GLU A 119 15.90 -13.52 10.50
N LYS A 120 14.70 -13.76 9.95
CA LYS A 120 13.97 -12.76 9.19
C LYS A 120 12.48 -12.88 9.41
N LYS A 121 11.83 -11.73 9.64
CA LYS A 121 10.37 -11.62 9.74
C LYS A 121 9.81 -11.12 8.43
N LYS A 122 8.76 -11.78 7.94
CA LYS A 122 8.03 -11.39 6.73
C LYS A 122 6.87 -10.48 7.10
N TYR A 123 6.68 -9.45 6.30
CA TYR A 123 5.55 -8.53 6.32
C TYR A 123 5.00 -8.41 4.90
N LEU A 124 3.76 -7.92 4.80
CA LEU A 124 3.14 -7.49 3.55
C LEU A 124 2.80 -6.01 3.68
N ILE A 125 3.25 -5.19 2.74
CA ILE A 125 2.88 -3.78 2.67
C ILE A 125 2.09 -3.49 1.38
N PRO A 126 1.32 -2.41 1.30
CA PRO A 126 0.58 -2.09 0.09
C PRO A 126 1.54 -1.93 -1.10
N TYR A 127 1.05 -2.28 -2.29
CA TYR A 127 1.81 -2.12 -3.51
C TYR A 127 2.18 -0.64 -3.73
N GLY A 128 3.40 -0.38 -4.20
CA GLY A 128 3.89 0.99 -4.46
C GLY A 128 4.38 1.76 -3.23
N ASP A 129 4.07 1.29 -2.03
CA ASP A 129 4.52 1.95 -0.80
C ASP A 129 5.97 1.61 -0.43
N THR A 130 6.54 2.45 0.43
CA THR A 130 7.85 2.20 1.03
C THR A 130 7.80 2.28 2.55
N VAL A 131 8.56 1.41 3.22
CA VAL A 131 8.75 1.45 4.66
C VAL A 131 9.53 2.72 5.03
N ALA A 132 8.96 3.54 5.91
CA ALA A 132 9.61 4.73 6.43
C ALA A 132 10.52 4.39 7.63
N LEU A 133 10.01 3.57 8.56
CA LEU A 133 10.70 3.13 9.77
C LEU A 133 10.05 1.89 10.37
N ILE A 134 10.68 1.34 11.40
CA ILE A 134 10.18 0.24 12.22
C ILE A 134 9.95 0.76 13.64
N GLN A 135 8.84 0.36 14.26
CA GLN A 135 8.55 0.67 15.66
C GLN A 135 7.58 -0.37 16.24
N ASN A 136 7.83 -0.87 17.44
CA ASN A 136 7.05 -1.90 18.13
C ASN A 136 6.81 -3.18 17.29
N ASP A 137 7.82 -3.65 16.56
CA ASP A 137 7.71 -4.76 15.59
C ASP A 137 6.61 -4.52 14.52
N GLU A 138 6.32 -3.25 14.21
CA GLU A 138 5.43 -2.82 13.12
C GLU A 138 6.23 -2.05 12.06
N LEU A 139 5.94 -2.30 10.79
CA LEU A 139 6.40 -1.46 9.69
C LEU A 139 5.53 -0.23 9.59
N ILE A 140 6.15 0.94 9.63
CA ILE A 140 5.45 2.22 9.46
C ILE A 140 5.61 2.69 8.02
N VAL A 141 4.47 2.89 7.36
CA VAL A 141 4.37 3.32 5.96
C VAL A 141 3.69 4.68 5.90
N LEU A 142 4.28 5.59 5.12
CA LEU A 142 3.68 6.87 4.77
C LEU A 142 2.79 6.66 3.53
N LYS A 143 1.53 7.04 3.65
CA LYS A 143 0.53 6.98 2.58
C LYS A 143 0.24 8.38 2.07
N ASP A 144 0.02 8.43 0.76
CA ASP A 144 -0.48 9.58 0.03
C ASP A 144 -1.73 9.15 -0.74
N TYR A 145 -2.77 9.97 -0.65
CA TYR A 145 -4.03 9.78 -1.36
C TYR A 145 -4.63 11.16 -1.63
N GLU A 146 -4.59 11.61 -2.89
CA GLU A 146 -5.14 12.92 -3.30
C GLU A 146 -4.62 14.07 -2.39
N ASP A 147 -3.30 14.15 -2.21
CA ASP A 147 -2.60 15.13 -1.35
C ASP A 147 -2.89 15.01 0.17
N HIS A 148 -3.60 13.98 0.61
CA HIS A 148 -3.83 13.69 2.01
C HIS A 148 -2.83 12.67 2.56
N PHE A 149 -1.83 13.15 3.30
CA PHE A 149 -0.84 12.29 3.94
C PHE A 149 -1.34 11.67 5.25
N TYR A 150 -1.11 10.37 5.43
CA TYR A 150 -1.37 9.65 6.68
C TYR A 150 -0.40 8.49 6.84
N LYS A 151 -0.39 7.85 8.01
CA LYS A 151 0.54 6.77 8.33
C LYS A 151 -0.23 5.54 8.77
N ILE A 152 0.25 4.38 8.32
CA ILE A 152 -0.23 3.09 8.78
C ILE A 152 0.91 2.32 9.44
N ALA A 153 0.59 1.62 10.52
CA ALA A 153 1.44 0.63 11.15
C ALA A 153 0.96 -0.76 10.73
N ILE A 154 1.89 -1.63 10.33
CA ILE A 154 1.60 -2.95 9.77
C ILE A 154 2.39 -4.00 10.54
N LYS A 155 1.69 -5.00 11.06
CA LYS A 155 2.25 -6.13 11.79
C LYS A 155 2.74 -7.25 10.85
N PRO A 156 3.58 -8.20 11.35
CA PRO A 156 4.03 -9.35 10.55
C PRO A 156 2.87 -10.22 10.04
N ASP A 157 1.78 -10.31 10.79
CA ASP A 157 0.57 -11.06 10.45
C ASP A 157 -0.37 -10.33 9.45
N GLY A 158 0.06 -9.17 8.95
CA GLY A 158 -0.68 -8.35 8.01
C GLY A 158 -1.72 -7.42 8.65
N ASN A 159 -1.98 -7.52 9.96
CA ASN A 159 -2.89 -6.58 10.63
C ASN A 159 -2.35 -5.16 10.54
N TYR A 160 -3.22 -4.19 10.28
CA TYR A 160 -2.80 -2.80 10.17
C TYR A 160 -3.78 -1.81 10.82
N ARG A 161 -3.24 -0.64 11.13
CA ARG A 161 -4.00 0.47 11.74
C ARG A 161 -3.42 1.80 11.33
N PHE A 162 -4.27 2.83 11.32
CA PHE A 162 -3.80 4.19 11.23
C PHE A 162 -3.13 4.57 12.54
N ILE A 163 -2.03 5.30 12.44
CA ILE A 163 -1.30 5.80 13.61
C ILE A 163 -1.06 7.30 13.51
N ASP A 164 -0.94 7.94 14.67
CA ASP A 164 -0.39 9.29 14.76
C ASP A 164 1.06 9.19 15.21
N LEU A 165 1.97 9.62 14.34
CA LEU A 165 3.39 9.71 14.63
C LEU A 165 3.85 11.10 14.21
N PRO A 166 4.63 11.83 15.03
CA PRO A 166 5.08 13.17 14.68
C PRO A 166 5.79 13.19 13.31
N ASN A 167 5.44 14.16 12.46
CA ASN A 167 6.03 14.27 11.12
C ASN A 167 7.56 14.40 11.18
N GLN A 168 8.10 15.06 12.21
CA GLN A 168 9.54 15.17 12.41
C GLN A 168 10.20 13.80 12.58
N THR A 169 9.57 12.89 13.33
CA THR A 169 10.08 11.52 13.52
C THR A 169 10.18 10.78 12.19
N THR A 170 9.13 10.82 11.37
CA THR A 170 9.14 10.17 10.05
C THR A 170 10.15 10.81 9.12
N ARG A 171 10.26 12.14 9.09
CA ARG A 171 11.27 12.86 8.28
C ARG A 171 12.69 12.48 8.69
N ASN A 172 12.98 12.45 9.98
CA ASN A 172 14.30 12.06 10.50
C ASN A 172 14.64 10.61 10.12
N ALA A 173 13.68 9.69 10.23
CA ALA A 173 13.90 8.30 9.85
C ALA A 173 14.14 8.14 8.34
N LEU A 174 13.36 8.83 7.51
CA LEU A 174 13.55 8.85 6.06
C LEU A 174 14.91 9.45 5.65
N ALA A 175 15.39 10.47 6.38
CA ALA A 175 16.71 11.07 6.14
C ALA A 175 17.88 10.11 6.47
N LYS A 176 17.70 9.21 7.46
CA LYS A 176 18.69 8.18 7.83
C LYS A 176 18.62 6.93 6.93
N LYS A 177 17.61 6.83 6.08
CA LYS A 177 17.36 5.64 5.25
C LYS A 177 18.47 5.46 4.21
N ILE A 178 19.05 4.26 4.16
CA ILE A 178 20.09 3.91 3.18
C ILE A 178 19.44 3.08 2.07
N LYS A 179 19.43 3.61 0.85
CA LYS A 179 18.96 2.89 -0.35
C LYS A 179 20.09 2.01 -0.91
N ASP A 180 19.73 1.02 -1.72
CA ASP A 180 20.66 0.18 -2.48
C ASP A 180 21.73 -0.55 -1.64
N TYR A 181 21.32 -1.03 -0.46
CA TYR A 181 22.16 -1.85 0.39
C TYR A 181 22.30 -3.27 -0.17
N LYS A 182 23.46 -3.92 0.03
CA LYS A 182 23.67 -5.31 -0.40
C LYS A 182 22.78 -6.25 0.41
N CYS A 183 22.01 -7.10 -0.27
CA CYS A 183 21.17 -8.07 0.42
C CYS A 183 21.99 -9.17 1.12
N PRO A 184 21.61 -9.60 2.33
CA PRO A 184 22.24 -10.72 3.01
C PRO A 184 22.08 -12.04 2.24
N GLU A 185 20.95 -12.22 1.57
CA GLU A 185 20.65 -13.38 0.73
C GLU A 185 20.03 -12.94 -0.61
N GLU A 186 20.35 -13.70 -1.67
CA GLU A 186 19.66 -13.57 -2.94
C GLU A 186 18.30 -14.24 -2.89
N ARG A 187 17.30 -13.62 -3.52
CA ARG A 187 15.95 -14.17 -3.64
C ARG A 187 15.46 -14.12 -5.07
N SER A 188 14.94 -15.24 -5.54
CA SER A 188 14.16 -15.28 -6.77
C SER A 188 12.84 -14.53 -6.58
N ALA A 189 12.54 -13.61 -7.48
CA ALA A 189 11.25 -12.95 -7.52
C ALA A 189 10.19 -13.87 -8.13
N ASP A 190 8.95 -13.76 -7.63
CA ASP A 190 7.78 -14.26 -8.33
C ASP A 190 7.59 -13.42 -9.59
N LYS A 191 8.06 -13.94 -10.72
CA LYS A 191 8.14 -13.22 -12.00
C LYS A 191 6.78 -12.79 -12.56
N ILE A 192 5.67 -13.24 -11.97
CA ILE A 192 4.32 -12.78 -12.35
C ILE A 192 4.08 -11.36 -11.82
N TYR A 193 4.50 -11.08 -10.57
CA TYR A 193 4.15 -9.85 -9.87
C TYR A 193 5.36 -8.97 -9.53
N PHE A 194 6.52 -9.58 -9.29
CA PHE A 194 7.75 -8.92 -8.87
C PHE A 194 8.89 -9.29 -9.80
N SER A 195 9.69 -8.31 -10.18
CA SER A 195 10.84 -8.53 -11.08
C SER A 195 12.13 -8.80 -10.32
N LYS A 196 12.30 -8.23 -9.11
CA LYS A 196 13.48 -8.45 -8.26
C LYS A 196 13.18 -8.15 -6.80
N TYR A 197 14.17 -8.43 -5.96
CA TYR A 197 14.27 -7.91 -4.60
C TYR A 197 15.44 -6.93 -4.51
N PHE A 198 15.31 -5.92 -3.67
CA PHE A 198 16.41 -5.03 -3.31
C PHE A 198 16.42 -4.81 -1.81
N CYS A 199 17.59 -4.43 -1.27
CA CYS A 199 17.73 -4.16 0.15
C CYS A 199 17.97 -2.68 0.42
N GLN A 200 17.47 -2.26 1.56
CA GLN A 200 17.64 -0.91 2.10
C GLN A 200 17.77 -1.04 3.62
N ARG A 201 18.32 -0.02 4.27
CA ARG A 201 18.33 0.07 5.73
C ARG A 201 17.40 1.16 6.20
N VAL A 202 16.52 0.82 7.14
CA VAL A 202 15.52 1.72 7.74
C VAL A 202 15.75 1.83 9.23
N LEU A 203 15.40 2.98 9.80
CA LEU A 203 15.53 3.20 11.24
C LEU A 203 14.50 2.35 12.00
N ASP A 204 14.97 1.57 12.95
CA ASP A 204 14.18 1.01 14.03
C ASP A 204 14.21 1.99 15.20
N LEU A 205 13.05 2.52 15.57
CA LEU A 205 12.92 3.51 16.64
C LEU A 205 13.13 2.92 18.03
N ASP A 206 12.88 1.62 18.22
CA ASP A 206 12.98 0.99 19.54
C ASP A 206 14.45 0.78 19.90
N SER A 207 15.26 0.35 18.92
CA SER A 207 16.72 0.17 19.10
C SER A 207 17.55 1.39 18.71
N ASN A 208 16.95 2.38 18.04
CA ASN A 208 17.64 3.51 17.40
C ASN A 208 18.76 3.09 16.42
N GLN A 209 18.65 1.89 15.85
CA GLN A 209 19.59 1.35 14.88
C GLN A 209 18.97 1.19 13.50
N LEU A 210 19.80 1.14 12.47
CA LEU A 210 19.36 0.85 11.12
C LEU A 210 19.23 -0.67 10.91
N LYS A 211 18.01 -1.16 10.71
CA LYS A 211 17.73 -2.55 10.32
C LYS A 211 17.71 -2.72 8.81
N THR A 212 18.24 -3.83 8.33
CA THR A 212 18.19 -4.20 6.92
C THR A 212 16.82 -4.78 6.60
N ILE A 213 16.21 -4.28 5.53
CA ILE A 213 14.98 -4.84 4.96
C ILE A 213 15.20 -5.19 3.49
N GLN A 214 14.62 -6.31 3.06
CA GLN A 214 14.57 -6.73 1.66
C GLN A 214 13.15 -6.60 1.16
N VAL A 215 12.95 -5.86 0.06
CA VAL A 215 11.64 -5.47 -0.44
C VAL A 215 11.45 -6.01 -1.85
N GLY A 216 10.28 -6.63 -2.08
CA GLY A 216 9.85 -7.03 -3.41
C GLY A 216 9.63 -5.80 -4.29
N TRP A 217 10.19 -5.81 -5.49
CA TRP A 217 10.04 -4.72 -6.45
C TRP A 217 9.37 -5.23 -7.70
N SER A 218 8.26 -4.58 -8.06
CA SER A 218 7.61 -4.78 -9.34
C SER A 218 8.08 -3.74 -10.35
N CYS A 219 7.62 -3.82 -11.60
CA CYS A 219 7.90 -2.80 -12.61
C CYS A 219 7.56 -1.39 -12.12
N PRO A 220 8.28 -0.34 -12.59
CA PRO A 220 7.85 1.06 -12.47
C PRO A 220 6.47 1.28 -13.10
#